data_AF-A0A5D2EMG5-F1
#
_entry.id   AF-A0A5D2EMG5-F1
#
_cell.length_a   1.000
_cell.length_b   1.000
_cell.length_c   1.000
_cell.angle_alpha   90.00
_cell.angle_beta   90.00
_cell.angle_gamma   90.00
#
_symmetry.space_group_name_H-M   'P 1'
#
loop_
_entity.id
_entity.type
_entity.pdbx_description
1 polymer ?
#
loop_
_entity_poly.entity_id
_entity_poly.type
_entity_poly.pdbx_seq_one_letter_code
_entity_poly.pdbx_strand_id
1 'polypeptide(L)'
;CGGQRPFRFFASWLLHLEFRYILNTHSRSDLEVDSNLDQLMAVLQNWNKVYGNIYTRKKDLVSELSRVQRILEVRRSSHLVSREAKIRGEIDDLLNHEELLWFQKSRTAWLENDDRNTKYFHGRTMARRRANK
;
A
#
# COMPACT_ATOMS: atom_id res chain seq x y z
N CYS A 1 -22.16 12.09 10.22
CA CYS A 1 -21.25 11.78 11.34
C CYS A 1 -19.91 11.32 10.79
N GLY A 2 -18.92 12.20 10.71
CA GLY A 2 -17.58 11.86 10.22
C GLY A 2 -16.76 11.21 11.32
N GLY A 3 -16.87 9.89 11.46
CA GLY A 3 -15.98 9.14 12.34
C GLY A 3 -14.54 9.23 11.84
N GLN A 4 -13.58 9.48 12.74
CA GLN A 4 -12.16 9.38 12.39
C GLN A 4 -11.91 8.00 11.78
N ARG A 5 -11.27 7.98 10.61
CA ARG A 5 -10.90 6.72 9.98
C ARG A 5 -9.91 6.01 10.93
N PRO A 6 -10.20 4.77 11.35
CA PRO A 6 -9.31 4.06 12.26
C PRO A 6 -7.96 3.85 11.57
N PHE A 7 -6.90 3.81 12.38
CA PHE A 7 -5.57 3.45 11.92
C PHE A 7 -5.61 2.12 11.18
N ARG A 8 -4.90 2.04 10.05
CA ARG A 8 -4.74 0.81 9.26
C ARG A 8 -3.27 0.59 9.00
N PHE A 9 -2.79 -0.58 9.40
CA PHE A 9 -1.48 -1.08 9.01
C PHE A 9 -1.52 -1.56 7.56
N PHE A 10 -0.50 -1.21 6.77
CA PHE A 10 -0.34 -1.71 5.41
C PHE A 10 0.84 -2.68 5.35
N ALA A 11 0.62 -3.89 4.86
CA ALA A 11 1.66 -4.91 4.77
C ALA A 11 2.85 -4.46 3.90
N SER A 12 2.59 -3.61 2.90
CA SER A 12 3.62 -2.98 2.07
C SER A 12 4.60 -2.09 2.82
N TRP A 13 4.25 -1.63 4.03
CA TRP A 13 5.21 -0.94 4.89
C TRP A 13 6.42 -1.82 5.24
N LEU A 14 6.24 -3.13 5.35
CA LEU A 14 7.33 -4.07 5.68
C LEU A 14 8.43 -4.12 4.62
N LEU A 15 8.12 -3.71 3.38
CA LEU A 15 9.07 -3.64 2.28
C LEU A 15 9.88 -2.34 2.27
N HIS A 16 9.44 -1.32 3.01
CA HIS A 16 10.08 -0.02 3.04
C HIS A 16 11.16 0.06 4.13
N LEU A 17 12.39 0.43 3.76
CA LEU A 17 13.52 0.51 4.71
C LEU A 17 13.24 1.46 5.88
N GLU A 18 12.63 2.62 5.61
CA GLU A 18 12.22 3.58 6.65
C GLU A 18 11.25 2.98 7.68
N PHE A 19 10.41 2.02 7.32
CA PHE A 19 9.49 1.41 8.28
C PHE A 19 10.24 0.64 9.37
N ARG A 20 11.27 -0.13 8.99
CA ARG A 20 12.13 -0.83 9.96
C ARG A 20 12.91 0.16 10.82
N TYR A 21 13.39 1.24 10.22
CA TYR A 21 14.05 2.32 10.96
C TYR A 21 13.11 2.95 12.01
N ILE A 22 11.88 3.28 11.62
CA ILE A 22 10.86 3.83 12.53
C ILE A 22 10.57 2.86 13.67
N LEU A 23 10.36 1.58 13.37
CA LEU A 23 10.12 0.56 14.39
C LEU A 23 11.27 0.47 15.40
N ASN A 24 12.51 0.36 14.91
CA ASN A 24 13.67 0.21 15.80
C ASN A 24 13.98 1.47 16.61
N THR A 25 13.63 2.66 16.07
CA THR A 25 13.91 3.95 16.72
C THR A 25 12.86 4.31 17.75
N HIS A 26 11.59 3.99 17.48
CA HIS A 26 10.46 4.44 18.30
C HIS A 26 9.83 3.32 19.14
N SER A 27 10.15 2.05 18.89
CA SER A 27 9.70 0.96 19.78
C SER A 27 10.50 0.98 21.08
N ARG A 28 9.78 1.15 22.18
CA ARG A 28 10.34 1.21 23.53
C ARG A 28 9.94 -0.02 24.33
N SER A 29 10.92 -0.84 24.69
CA SER A 29 10.73 -2.05 25.49
C SER A 29 10.45 -1.79 26.97
N ASP A 30 10.68 -0.55 27.43
CA ASP A 30 10.47 -0.09 28.80
C ASP A 30 9.05 0.44 29.08
N LEU A 31 8.21 0.56 28.05
CA LEU A 31 6.82 0.99 28.16
C LEU A 31 5.87 -0.21 28.16
N GLU A 32 4.71 -0.04 28.80
CA GLU A 32 3.58 -0.94 28.59
C GLU A 32 3.20 -0.99 27.11
N VAL A 33 2.78 -2.17 26.66
CA VAL A 33 2.54 -2.47 25.23
C VAL A 33 1.57 -1.46 24.61
N ASP A 34 0.47 -1.12 25.29
CA ASP A 34 -0.54 -0.20 24.77
C ASP A 34 0.02 1.22 24.59
N SER A 35 0.77 1.72 25.59
CA SER A 35 1.42 3.04 25.51
C SER A 35 2.48 3.12 24.40
N ASN A 36 3.22 2.03 24.18
CA ASN A 36 4.19 1.93 23.09
C ASN A 36 3.49 1.91 21.73
N LEU A 37 2.37 1.17 21.61
CA LEU A 37 1.56 1.11 20.40
C LEU A 37 0.92 2.46 20.04
N ASP A 38 0.42 3.21 21.01
CA ASP A 38 -0.17 4.54 20.77
C ASP A 38 0.85 5.54 20.22
N GLN A 39 2.05 5.57 20.80
CA GLN A 39 3.15 6.41 20.31
C GLN A 39 3.57 6.00 18.90
N LEU A 40 3.74 4.70 18.67
CA LEU A 40 4.12 4.18 17.36
C LEU A 40 3.04 4.49 16.30
N MET A 41 1.76 4.35 16.66
CA MET A 41 0.64 4.70 15.78
C MET A 41 0.68 6.17 15.37
N ALA A 42 0.95 7.10 16.30
CA ALA A 42 1.07 8.52 15.98
C ALA A 42 2.20 8.79 14.97
N VAL A 43 3.37 8.18 15.18
CA VAL A 43 4.53 8.31 14.27
C VAL A 43 4.19 7.73 12.89
N LEU A 44 3.61 6.52 12.85
CA LEU A 44 3.26 5.83 11.61
C LEU A 44 2.15 6.55 10.84
N GLN A 45 1.19 7.18 11.51
CA GLN A 45 0.17 8.01 10.85
C GLN A 45 0.78 9.21 10.13
N ASN A 46 1.79 9.85 10.74
CA ASN A 46 2.49 10.95 10.09
C ASN A 46 3.34 10.45 8.92
N TRP A 47 4.10 9.36 9.12
CA TRP A 47 4.90 8.75 8.07
C TRP A 47 4.06 8.24 6.89
N ASN A 48 2.85 7.74 7.14
CA ASN A 48 1.94 7.28 6.10
C ASN A 48 1.55 8.40 5.11
N LYS A 49 1.62 9.68 5.50
CA LYS A 49 1.45 10.80 4.55
C LYS A 49 2.59 10.84 3.54
N VAL A 50 3.81 10.57 3.98
CA VAL A 50 5.00 10.48 3.12
C VAL A 50 4.96 9.21 2.28
N TYR A 51 4.62 8.07 2.89
CA TYR A 51 4.44 6.81 2.17
C TYR A 51 3.33 6.90 1.11
N GLY A 52 2.24 7.62 1.39
CA GLY A 52 1.16 7.89 0.44
C GLY A 52 1.59 8.63 -0.83
N ASN A 53 2.75 9.30 -0.82
CA ASN A 53 3.35 9.90 -2.01
C ASN A 53 3.89 8.86 -3.01
N ILE A 54 3.75 7.56 -2.74
CA ILE A 54 4.18 6.48 -3.64
C ILE A 54 3.57 6.61 -5.04
N TYR A 55 2.30 7.01 -5.17
CA TYR A 55 1.65 7.21 -6.47
C TYR A 55 2.24 8.41 -7.22
N THR A 56 2.54 9.49 -6.50
CA THR A 56 3.21 10.68 -7.07
C THR A 56 4.63 10.31 -7.52
N ARG A 57 5.39 9.62 -6.67
CA ARG A 57 6.74 9.13 -6.98
C ARG A 57 6.75 8.23 -8.22
N LYS A 58 5.77 7.35 -8.38
CA LYS A 58 5.61 6.53 -9.59
C LYS A 58 5.47 7.40 -10.83
N LYS A 59 4.57 8.39 -10.78
CA LYS A 59 4.34 9.31 -11.89
C LYS A 59 5.62 10.05 -12.27
N ASP A 60 6.37 10.52 -11.26
CA ASP A 60 7.62 11.24 -11.45
C ASP A 60 8.70 10.35 -12.07
N LEU A 61 8.86 9.11 -11.57
CA LEU A 61 9.80 8.14 -12.11
C LEU A 61 9.47 7.75 -13.55
N VAL A 62 8.19 7.55 -13.90
CA VAL A 62 7.76 7.26 -15.28
C VAL A 62 8.03 8.44 -16.21
N SER A 63 7.81 9.66 -15.73
CA SER A 63 8.13 10.88 -16.48
C SER A 63 9.64 11.02 -16.70
N GLU A 64 10.44 10.75 -15.66
CA GLU A 64 11.89 10.77 -15.75
C GLU A 64 12.41 9.69 -16.72
N LEU A 65 11.87 8.47 -16.65
CA LEU A 65 12.21 7.38 -17.57
C LEU A 65 11.98 7.80 -19.02
N SER A 66 10.81 8.36 -19.31
CA SER A 66 10.44 8.87 -20.63
C SER A 66 11.43 9.94 -21.11
N ARG A 67 11.84 10.85 -20.22
CA ARG A 67 12.82 11.89 -20.52
C ARG A 67 14.20 11.30 -20.83
N VAL A 68 14.68 10.35 -20.01
CA VAL A 68 15.99 9.70 -20.21
C VAL A 68 16.01 8.93 -21.53
N GLN A 69 14.94 8.19 -21.84
CA GLN A 69 14.81 7.43 -23.09
C GLN A 69 14.86 8.34 -24.32
N ARG A 70 14.13 9.47 -24.30
CA ARG A 70 14.18 10.45 -25.39
C ARG A 70 15.59 11.02 -25.63
N ILE A 71 16.36 11.25 -24.57
CA ILE A 71 17.75 11.72 -24.71
C ILE A 71 18.63 10.61 -25.27
N LEU A 72 18.43 9.37 -24.84
CA LEU A 72 19.19 8.20 -25.33
C LEU A 72 18.97 7.91 -26.81
N GLU A 73 17.77 8.20 -27.35
CA GLU A 73 17.47 8.10 -28.79
C GLU A 73 18.35 9.04 -29.64
N VAL A 74 18.65 10.23 -29.11
CA VAL A 74 19.47 11.23 -29.80
C VAL A 74 20.96 11.02 -29.52
N ARG A 75 21.32 10.66 -28.29
CA ARG A 75 22.70 10.51 -27.85
C ARG A 75 22.84 9.39 -26.84
N ARG A 76 23.56 8.35 -27.24
CA ARG A 76 23.95 7.27 -26.33
C ARG A 76 24.99 7.77 -25.32
N SER A 77 24.74 7.48 -24.03
CA SER A 77 25.64 7.81 -22.93
C SER A 77 25.57 6.71 -21.88
N SER A 78 26.73 6.19 -21.45
CA SER A 78 26.81 5.16 -20.42
C SER A 78 26.15 5.59 -19.11
N HIS A 79 26.30 6.85 -18.72
CA HIS A 79 25.64 7.43 -17.56
C HIS A 79 24.12 7.41 -17.69
N LEU A 80 23.58 7.75 -18.86
CA LEU A 80 22.13 7.73 -19.09
C LEU A 80 21.57 6.31 -19.12
N VAL A 81 22.31 5.34 -19.67
CA VAL A 81 21.94 3.92 -19.61
C VAL A 81 21.91 3.41 -18.17
N SER A 82 22.92 3.77 -17.36
CA SER A 82 22.93 3.43 -15.93
C SER A 82 21.78 4.10 -15.17
N ARG A 83 21.44 5.34 -15.50
CA ARG A 83 20.30 6.05 -14.91
C ARG A 83 18.97 5.39 -15.28
N GLU A 84 18.79 5.00 -16.53
CA GLU A 84 17.60 4.27 -17.01
C GLU A 84 17.41 2.96 -16.23
N ALA A 85 18.48 2.15 -16.10
CA ALA A 85 18.45 0.90 -15.34
C ALA A 85 18.06 1.13 -13.87
N LYS A 86 18.60 2.18 -13.24
CA LYS A 86 18.24 2.54 -11.87
C LYS A 86 16.76 2.94 -11.74
N ILE A 87 16.26 3.79 -12.63
CA ILE A 87 14.86 4.22 -12.62
C ILE A 87 13.91 3.02 -12.80
N ARG A 88 14.25 2.07 -13.68
CA ARG A 88 13.46 0.83 -13.85
C ARG A 88 13.40 0.03 -12.55
N GLY A 89 14.55 -0.17 -11.89
CA GLY A 89 14.58 -0.85 -10.59
C GLY A 89 13.71 -0.14 -9.53
N GLU A 90 13.78 1.19 -9.45
CA GLU A 90 12.92 1.96 -8.54
C GLU A 90 11.43 1.83 -8.86
N ILE A 91 11.06 1.72 -10.14
CA ILE A 91 9.68 1.49 -10.57
C ILE A 91 9.24 0.07 -10.19
N ASP A 92 10.06 -0.95 -10.42
CA ASP A 92 9.75 -2.35 -10.09
C ASP A 92 9.52 -2.52 -8.58
N ASP A 93 10.40 -1.93 -7.75
CA ASP A 93 10.23 -1.90 -6.30
C ASP A 93 8.89 -1.25 -5.92
N LEU A 94 8.56 -0.12 -6.54
CA LEU A 94 7.31 0.60 -6.27
C LEU A 94 6.09 -0.24 -6.67
N LEU A 95 6.14 -0.93 -7.80
CA LEU A 95 5.08 -1.82 -8.25
C LEU A 95 4.85 -2.98 -7.26
N ASN A 96 5.90 -3.56 -6.69
CA ASN A 96 5.79 -4.58 -5.65
C ASN A 96 5.03 -4.06 -4.41
N HIS A 97 5.28 -2.81 -4.02
CA HIS A 97 4.55 -2.17 -2.91
C HIS A 97 3.08 -1.94 -3.26
N GLU A 98 2.79 -1.48 -4.47
CA GLU A 98 1.42 -1.29 -4.96
C GLU A 98 0.66 -2.62 -5.03
N GLU A 99 1.28 -3.68 -5.55
CA GLU A 99 0.69 -5.00 -5.63
C GLU A 99 0.27 -5.50 -4.25
N LEU A 100 1.14 -5.37 -3.24
CA LEU A 100 0.81 -5.80 -1.89
C LEU A 100 -0.30 -4.95 -1.25
N LEU A 101 -0.34 -3.64 -1.54
CA LEU A 101 -1.45 -2.78 -1.14
C LEU A 101 -2.77 -3.23 -1.78
N TRP A 102 -2.76 -3.55 -3.07
CA TRP A 102 -3.93 -4.01 -3.80
C TRP A 102 -4.40 -5.38 -3.32
N PHE A 103 -3.48 -6.30 -3.05
CA PHE A 103 -3.78 -7.61 -2.48
C PHE A 103 -4.43 -7.49 -1.10
N GLN A 104 -3.90 -6.62 -0.22
CA GLN A 104 -4.50 -6.38 1.09
C GLN A 104 -5.91 -5.77 0.95
N LYS A 105 -6.07 -4.77 0.08
CA LYS A 105 -7.37 -4.11 -0.17
C LYS A 105 -8.39 -5.10 -0.73
N SER A 106 -8.02 -5.92 -1.72
CA SER A 106 -8.92 -6.89 -2.34
C SER A 106 -9.37 -7.95 -1.33
N ARG A 107 -8.46 -8.44 -0.47
CA ARG A 107 -8.81 -9.37 0.61
C ARG A 107 -9.72 -8.74 1.65
N THR A 108 -9.48 -7.49 2.06
CA THR A 108 -10.38 -6.80 2.98
C THR A 108 -11.76 -6.56 2.37
N ALA A 109 -11.81 -6.16 1.09
CA ALA A 109 -13.06 -5.98 0.38
C ALA A 109 -13.81 -7.31 0.20
N TRP A 110 -13.10 -8.41 -0.02
CA TRP A 110 -13.70 -9.74 -0.08
C TRP A 110 -14.31 -10.11 1.27
N LEU A 111 -13.59 -9.96 2.39
CA LEU A 111 -14.12 -10.25 3.72
C LEU A 111 -15.36 -9.40 4.07
N GLU A 112 -15.33 -8.10 3.75
CA GLU A 112 -16.47 -7.20 3.97
C GLU A 112 -17.69 -7.55 3.10
N ASN A 113 -17.46 -8.05 1.89
CA ASN A 113 -18.54 -8.40 0.96
C ASN A 113 -19.02 -9.84 1.11
N ASP A 114 -18.21 -10.78 1.59
CA ASP A 114 -18.61 -12.17 1.80
C ASP A 114 -19.71 -12.28 2.86
N ASP A 115 -19.61 -11.48 3.93
CA ASP A 115 -20.66 -11.33 4.95
C ASP A 115 -21.97 -10.69 4.39
N ARG A 116 -21.85 -9.91 3.31
CA ARG A 116 -23.01 -9.39 2.57
C ARG A 116 -23.56 -10.38 1.54
N ASN A 117 -22.70 -11.24 1.00
CA ASN A 117 -23.03 -12.22 -0.01
C ASN A 117 -23.82 -13.39 0.60
N THR A 118 -23.49 -13.81 1.82
CA THR A 118 -24.32 -14.74 2.62
C THR A 118 -25.74 -14.20 2.79
N LYS A 119 -25.96 -12.93 3.10
CA LYS A 119 -27.32 -12.36 3.19
C LYS A 119 -28.10 -12.49 1.87
N TYR A 120 -27.46 -12.25 0.72
CA TYR A 120 -28.07 -12.42 -0.60
C TYR A 120 -28.45 -13.89 -0.88
N PHE A 121 -27.50 -14.82 -0.67
CA PHE A 121 -27.75 -16.25 -0.90
C PHE A 121 -28.76 -16.83 0.09
N HIS A 122 -28.67 -16.48 1.38
CA HIS A 122 -29.66 -16.86 2.39
C HIS A 122 -31.06 -16.32 2.06
N GLY A 123 -31.17 -15.06 1.64
CA GLY A 123 -32.44 -14.47 1.19
C GLY A 123 -33.04 -15.23 0.00
N ARG A 124 -32.21 -15.56 -0.99
CA ARG A 124 -32.62 -16.32 -2.18
C ARG A 124 -33.03 -17.76 -1.84
N THR A 125 -32.32 -18.44 -0.94
CA THR A 125 -32.67 -19.79 -0.45
C THR A 125 -33.98 -19.76 0.34
N MET A 126 -34.19 -18.76 1.19
CA MET A 126 -35.44 -18.59 1.96
C MET A 126 -36.64 -18.30 1.05
N ALA A 127 -36.48 -17.46 0.03
CA ALA A 127 -37.52 -17.21 -0.97
C ALA A 127 -37.90 -18.49 -1.73
N ARG A 128 -36.91 -19.28 -2.16
CA ARG A 128 -37.14 -20.56 -2.84
C ARG A 128 -37.80 -21.62 -1.94
N ARG A 129 -37.45 -21.66 -0.64
CA ARG A 129 -38.15 -22.51 0.36
C ARG A 129 -39.62 -22.11 0.55
N ARG A 130 -39.93 -20.81 0.51
CA ARG A 130 -41.32 -20.32 0.61
C ARG A 130 -42.13 -20.64 -0.65
N ALA A 131 -41.51 -20.62 -1.83
CA ALA A 131 -42.16 -20.94 -3.10
C ALA A 131 -42.38 -22.45 -3.33
N ASN A 132 -41.64 -23.30 -2.62
CA ASN A 132 -41.75 -24.77 -2.69
C ASN A 132 -42.61 -25.36 -1.54
N LYS A 133 -43.37 -24.52 -0.84
CA LYS A 133 -44.44 -24.92 0.10
C LYS A 133 -45.78 -24.69 -0.58
#